data_AF-A0A661GRF5-F1
#
_entry.id   AF-A0A661GRF5-F1
#
_cell.length_a   1.000
_cell.length_b   1.000
_cell.length_c   1.000
_cell.angle_alpha   90.00
_cell.angle_beta   90.00
_cell.angle_gamma   90.00
#
_symmetry.space_group_name_H-M   'P 1'
#
loop_
_entity.id
_entity.type
_entity.pdbx_description
1 polymer ?
#
loop_
_entity_poly.entity_id
_entity_poly.type
_entity_poly.pdbx_seq_one_letter_code
_entity_poly.pdbx_strand_id
1 'polypeptide(L)' 'MDTQLLEAFIAVVESGSFSVAAERVHLTQPAVSKRIAL' A
#
# COMPACT_ATOMS: atom_id res chain seq x y z
N MET A 1 2.63 -14.40 -7.87
CA MET A 1 2.96 -13.09 -8.45
C MET A 1 2.50 -12.02 -7.46
N ASP A 2 3.30 -10.98 -7.26
CA ASP A 2 3.14 -10.01 -6.17
C ASP A 2 2.09 -8.93 -6.49
N THR A 3 0.85 -9.36 -6.76
CA THR A 3 -0.26 -8.47 -7.07
C THR A 3 -0.61 -7.57 -5.88
N GLN A 4 -0.38 -8.03 -4.65
CA GLN A 4 -0.59 -7.24 -3.44
C GLN A 4 0.38 -6.07 -3.31
N LEU A 5 1.65 -6.23 -3.71
CA LEU A 5 2.60 -5.12 -3.76
C LEU A 5 2.16 -4.08 -4.81
N LEU A 6 1.73 -4.53 -5.99
CA LEU A 6 1.27 -3.63 -7.04
C LEU A 6 -0.01 -2.87 -6.63
N GLU A 7 -0.98 -3.55 -6.02
CA GLU A 7 -2.19 -2.94 -5.47
C GLU A 7 -1.89 -1.89 -4.40
N ALA A 8 -1.01 -2.22 -3.45
CA ALA A 8 -0.59 -1.28 -2.41
C ALA A 8 0.15 -0.06 -3.01
N PHE A 9 0.99 -0.27 -4.01
CA PHE A 9 1.70 0.81 -4.70
C PHE A 9 0.73 1.75 -5.43
N ILE A 10 -0.20 1.19 -6.23
CA ILE A 10 -1.22 1.98 -6.93
C ILE A 10 -2.07 2.77 -5.92
N ALA A 11 -2.52 2.13 -4.83
CA ALA A 11 -3.31 2.80 -3.80
C ALA A 11 -2.57 3.99 -3.15
N VAL A 12 -1.25 3.89 -2.93
CA VAL A 12 -0.43 5.00 -2.42
C VAL A 12 -0.31 6.12 -3.45
N VAL A 13 -0.08 5.81 -4.72
CA VAL A 13 0.03 6.81 -5.80
C VAL A 13 -1.29 7.56 -6.00
N GLU A 14 -2.42 6.85 -6.04
CA GLU A 14 -3.74 7.46 -6.24
C GLU A 14 -4.20 8.30 -5.06
N SER A 15 -3.87 7.88 -3.83
CA SER A 15 -4.29 8.59 -2.62
C SER A 15 -3.30 9.66 -2.15
N GLY A 16 -2.04 9.59 -2.59
CA GLY A 16 -0.95 10.40 -2.06
C GLY A 16 -0.63 10.14 -0.58
N SER A 17 -1.17 9.07 0.02
CA SER A 17 -1.09 8.82 1.46
C SER A 17 -0.96 7.34 1.80
N PHE A 18 0.07 6.99 2.56
CA PHE A 18 0.27 5.62 3.06
C PHE A 18 -0.85 5.16 3.99
N SER A 19 -1.40 6.06 4.81
CA SER A 19 -2.49 5.73 5.73
C SER A 19 -3.78 5.42 4.98
N VAL A 20 -4.15 6.26 3.99
CA VAL A 20 -5.35 6.04 3.17
C VAL A 20 -5.21 4.80 2.30
N ALA A 21 -4.02 4.57 1.72
CA ALA A 21 -3.76 3.36 0.95
C ALA A 21 -3.96 2.10 1.79
N ALA A 22 -3.43 2.09 3.03
CA ALA A 22 -3.55 0.96 3.93
C ALA A 22 -5.00 0.61 4.27
N GLU A 23 -5.85 1.62 4.50
CA GLU A 23 -7.29 1.41 4.69
C GLU A 23 -7.94 0.78 3.46
N ARG A 24 -7.62 1.27 2.25
CA ARG A 24 -8.17 0.75 0.97
C ARG A 24 -7.80 -0.70 0.70
N VAL A 25 -6.58 -1.11 1.06
CA VAL A 25 -6.09 -2.48 0.82
C VAL A 25 -6.21 -3.38 2.07
N HIS A 26 -6.96 -2.95 3.09
CA HIS A 26 -7.21 -3.68 4.34
C HIS A 26 -5.93 -4.15 5.04
N LEU A 27 -4.94 -3.27 5.11
CA LEU A 27 -3.66 -3.49 5.77
C LEU A 27 -3.40 -2.38 6.80
N THR A 28 -2.38 -2.59 7.63
CA THR A 28 -1.86 -1.51 8.47
C THR A 28 -0.89 -0.65 7.67
N GLN A 29 -0.82 0.64 8.00
CA GLN A 29 0.13 1.56 7.37
C GLN A 29 1.58 1.05 7.40
N PRO A 30 2.11 0.50 8.52
CA PRO A 30 3.47 -0.07 8.55
C PRO A 30 3.64 -1.27 7.61
N ALA A 31 2.61 -2.09 7.42
CA ALA A 31 2.66 -3.24 6.51
C ALA A 31 2.69 -2.82 5.04
N VAL A 32 2.05 -1.70 4.68
CA VAL A 32 2.16 -1.09 3.35
C VAL A 32 3.55 -0.50 3.13
N SER A 33 4.05 0.29 4.09
CA SER A 33 5.41 0.86 3.98
C SER A 33 6.49 -0.20 3.84
N LYS A 34 6.39 -1.31 4.60
CA LYS A 34 7.34 -2.43 4.47
C LYS A 34 7.31 -3.07 3.09
N ARG A 35 6.13 -3.23 2.47
CA ARG A 35 6.02 -3.82 1.12
C ARG A 35 6.67 -2.94 0.07
N ILE A 36 6.45 -1.62 0.13
CA ILE A 36 6.99 -0.68 -0.87
C ILE A 36 8.52 -0.50 -0.74
N ALA A 37 9.08 -0.71 0.45
CA ALA A 37 10.51 -0.54 0.71
C ALA A 37 11.37 -1.76 0.39
N LEU A 38 10.78 -2.93 0.11
CA LEU A 38 11.47 -4.19 -0.18
C LEU A 38 11.60 -4.40 -1.69
#